data_AF-A0A0L7RCK7-F1
#
_entry.id   AF-A0A0L7RCK7-F1
#
_cell.length_a   1.000
_cell.length_b   1.000
_cell.length_c   1.000
_cell.angle_alpha   90.00
_cell.angle_beta   90.00
_cell.angle_gamma   90.00
#
_symmetry.space_group_name_H-M   'P 1'
#
loop_
_entity.id
_entity.type
_entity.pdbx_description
1 polymer ?
#
loop_
_entity_poly.entity_id
_entity_poly.type
_entity_poly.pdbx_seq_one_letter_code
_entity_poly.pdbx_strand_id
1 'polypeptide(L)'
;MCLATGKLSEKQVHDLTKNINILRSNNAPLIKKRQIMRNTLGNYREKMALDEQKHGKSASSIKFTHTPTQNKKCTFLKKAACTSTNDKQYSDIDAASSNTNENSIDIDNVQNAFKFNFQIKE
;
A
#
# COMPACT_ATOMS: atom_id res chain seq x y z
N MET A 1 10.82 -7.63 28.67
CA MET A 1 9.55 -8.23 29.16
C MET A 1 8.70 -7.19 29.88
N CYS A 2 8.47 -5.99 29.31
CA CYS A 2 7.67 -4.92 29.96
C CYS A 2 6.35 -4.60 29.22
N LEU A 3 6.17 -5.11 27.99
CA LEU A 3 4.94 -4.90 27.21
C LEU A 3 3.77 -5.74 27.73
N ALA A 4 4.05 -6.87 28.39
CA ALA A 4 3.04 -7.79 28.92
C ALA A 4 2.47 -7.36 30.28
N THR A 5 3.16 -6.47 31.01
CA THR A 5 2.80 -6.08 32.39
C THR A 5 2.05 -4.75 32.48
N GLY A 6 1.66 -4.16 31.34
CA GLY A 6 0.81 -2.96 31.26
C GLY A 6 1.39 -1.66 31.84
N LYS A 7 2.57 -1.70 32.46
CA LYS A 7 3.24 -0.55 33.07
C LYS A 7 4.56 -0.29 32.35
N LEU A 8 4.49 0.40 31.22
CA LEU A 8 5.66 1.05 30.63
C LEU A 8 6.09 2.21 31.54
N SER A 9 7.39 2.47 31.61
CA SER A 9 7.88 3.68 32.28
C SER A 9 7.28 4.92 31.62
N GLU A 10 6.90 5.94 32.40
CA GLU A 10 6.31 7.19 31.90
C GLU A 10 7.11 7.82 30.77
N LYS A 11 8.44 7.74 30.84
CA LYS A 11 9.36 8.20 29.79
C LYS A 11 9.17 7.45 28.47
N GLN A 12 9.02 6.13 28.55
CA GLN A 12 8.80 5.29 27.37
C GLN A 12 7.44 5.56 26.72
N VAL A 13 6.40 5.82 27.53
CA VAL A 13 5.07 6.21 27.03
C VAL A 13 5.13 7.55 26.30
N HIS A 14 5.82 8.53 26.89
CA HIS A 14 6.00 9.85 26.28
C HIS A 14 6.74 9.76 24.93
N ASP A 15 7.87 9.04 24.90
CA ASP A 15 8.68 8.88 23.69
C ASP A 15 7.92 8.13 22.59
N LEU A 16 7.17 7.09 22.95
CA LEU A 16 6.32 6.36 22.01
C LEU A 16 5.24 7.25 21.41
N THR A 17 4.56 8.04 22.24
CA THR A 17 3.51 8.98 21.80
C THR A 17 4.08 10.01 20.84
N LYS A 18 5.25 10.57 21.17
CA LYS A 18 5.96 11.52 20.31
C LYS A 18 6.34 10.90 18.96
N ASN A 19 6.87 9.68 18.96
CA ASN A 19 7.23 8.96 17.75
C ASN A 19 6.01 8.69 16.87
N ILE A 20 4.88 8.26 17.46
CA ILE A 20 3.61 8.06 16.74
C ILE A 20 3.14 9.36 16.08
N ASN A 21 3.19 10.48 16.81
CA ASN A 21 2.78 11.78 16.26
C ASN A 21 3.65 12.20 15.07
N ILE A 22 4.97 11.95 15.13
CA ILE A 22 5.89 12.25 14.03
C ILE A 22 5.62 11.35 12.81
N LEU A 23 5.33 10.06 13.03
CA LEU A 23 5.02 9.12 11.95
C LEU A 23 3.70 9.48 11.26
N ARG A 24 2.68 9.91 12.02
CA ARG A 24 1.36 10.33 11.51
C ARG A 24 1.39 11.68 10.80
N SER A 25 2.27 12.59 11.20
CA SER A 25 2.32 13.95 10.62
C SER A 25 2.72 13.94 9.15
N ASN A 26 1.99 14.67 8.30
CA ASN A 26 2.33 14.85 6.88
C ASN A 26 3.51 15.81 6.66
N ASN A 27 3.78 16.69 7.64
CA ASN A 27 4.84 17.70 7.56
C ASN A 27 6.19 17.20 8.09
N ALA A 28 6.23 16.01 8.69
CA ALA A 28 7.47 15.47 9.22
C ALA A 28 8.40 15.02 8.07
N PRO A 29 9.69 15.43 8.07
CA PRO A 29 10.65 15.02 7.06
C PRO A 29 10.74 13.50 6.95
N LEU A 30 10.77 13.00 5.71
CA LEU A 30 10.79 11.57 5.40
C LEU A 30 11.95 10.83 6.09
N ILE A 31 13.12 11.46 6.15
CA ILE A 31 14.32 10.90 6.82
C ILE A 31 14.06 10.65 8.31
N LYS A 32 13.37 11.58 8.98
CA LYS A 32 13.04 11.46 10.40
C LYS A 32 12.05 10.32 10.64
N LYS A 33 11.05 10.17 9.78
CA LYS A 33 10.13 9.01 9.83
C LYS A 33 10.90 7.69 9.68
N ARG A 34 11.80 7.61 8.70
CA ARG A 34 12.65 6.41 8.50
C ARG A 34 13.52 6.11 9.71
N GLN A 35 14.17 7.12 10.31
CA GLN A 35 15.00 6.95 11.50
C GLN A 35 14.19 6.40 12.67
N ILE A 36 13.02 6.97 12.95
CA ILE A 36 12.13 6.51 14.02
C ILE A 36 11.73 5.06 13.75
N MET A 37 11.22 4.74 12.55
CA MET A 37 10.84 3.38 12.21
C MET A 37 12.02 2.40 12.35
N ARG A 38 13.21 2.76 11.85
CA ARG A 38 14.40 1.90 11.95
C ARG A 38 14.83 1.66 13.40
N ASN A 39 14.87 2.71 14.21
CA ASN A 39 15.36 2.63 15.58
C ASN A 39 14.36 1.94 16.51
N THR A 40 13.05 2.10 16.27
CA THR A 40 12.00 1.54 17.14
C THR A 40 11.45 0.20 16.68
N LEU A 41 11.32 -0.02 15.36
CA LEU A 41 10.73 -1.22 14.77
C LEU A 41 11.77 -2.12 14.08
N GLY A 42 13.05 -1.71 14.07
CA GLY A 42 14.14 -2.45 13.44
C GLY A 42 14.24 -2.25 11.92
N ASN A 43 15.07 -3.07 11.27
CA ASN A 43 15.26 -2.98 9.82
C ASN A 43 14.10 -3.63 9.07
N TYR A 44 13.10 -2.84 8.72
CA TYR A 44 11.93 -3.31 7.97
C TYR A 44 12.29 -3.97 6.62
N ARG A 45 13.38 -3.55 5.95
CA ARG A 45 13.79 -4.16 4.66
C ARG A 45 14.24 -5.61 4.84
N GLU A 46 14.99 -5.89 5.90
CA GLU A 46 15.38 -7.27 6.23
C GLU A 46 14.17 -8.11 6.60
N LYS A 47 13.23 -7.53 7.38
CA LYS A 47 11.96 -8.19 7.70
C LYS A 47 11.16 -8.54 6.44
N MET A 48 11.07 -7.63 5.47
CA MET A 48 10.37 -7.88 4.20
C MET A 48 11.01 -8.99 3.38
N ALA A 49 12.34 -9.04 3.33
CA ALA A 49 13.05 -10.13 2.65
C ALA A 49 12.79 -11.49 3.32
N LEU A 50 12.75 -11.53 4.66
CA LEU A 50 12.40 -12.73 5.41
C LEU A 50 10.92 -13.13 5.20
N ASP A 51 10.00 -12.17 5.22
CA ASP A 51 8.59 -12.41 4.97
C ASP A 51 8.37 -12.91 3.53
N GLU A 52 9.10 -12.38 2.55
CA GLU A 52 9.10 -12.88 1.17
C GLU A 52 9.69 -14.28 1.06
N GLN A 53 10.77 -14.60 1.76
CA GLN A 53 11.30 -15.97 1.81
C GLN A 53 10.29 -16.95 2.43
N LYS A 54 9.63 -16.52 3.52
CA LYS A 54 8.72 -17.36 4.31
C LYS A 54 7.35 -17.55 3.65
N HIS A 55 6.83 -16.50 3.03
CA HIS A 55 5.46 -16.42 2.53
C HIS A 55 5.37 -16.19 1.02
N GLY A 56 6.50 -15.93 0.35
CA GLY A 56 6.60 -15.89 -1.09
C GLY A 56 6.24 -17.25 -1.64
N LYS A 57 5.01 -17.38 -2.11
CA LYS A 57 4.61 -18.51 -2.94
C LYS A 57 5.51 -18.42 -4.17
N SER A 58 6.40 -19.40 -4.34
CA SER A 58 7.19 -19.52 -5.56
C SER A 58 6.21 -19.43 -6.73
N ALA A 59 6.45 -18.53 -7.69
CA ALA A 59 5.59 -18.36 -8.86
C ALA A 59 5.38 -19.69 -9.61
N SER A 60 6.30 -20.65 -9.42
CA SER A 60 6.24 -22.04 -9.88
C SER A 60 5.10 -22.87 -9.24
N SER A 61 4.68 -22.56 -8.02
CA SER A 61 3.61 -23.29 -7.30
C SER A 61 2.19 -22.89 -7.75
N ILE A 62 2.03 -21.78 -8.47
CA ILE A 62 0.73 -21.35 -8.96
C ILE A 62 0.51 -22.01 -10.31
N LYS A 63 -0.08 -23.21 -10.29
CA LYS A 63 -0.54 -23.86 -11.52
C LYS A 63 -1.79 -23.14 -11.98
N PHE A 64 -1.70 -22.42 -13.12
CA PHE A 64 -2.89 -21.98 -13.84
C PHE A 64 -3.62 -23.23 -14.31
N THR A 65 -4.67 -23.61 -13.59
CA THR A 65 -5.53 -24.70 -14.04
C THR A 65 -6.31 -24.19 -15.24
N HIS A 66 -6.23 -24.91 -16.36
CA HIS A 66 -7.12 -24.65 -17.48
C HIS A 66 -8.55 -24.88 -16.99
N THR A 67 -9.38 -23.84 -17.01
CA THR A 67 -10.77 -23.93 -16.56
C THR A 67 -11.48 -24.99 -17.40
N PRO A 68 -12.17 -25.98 -16.79
CA PRO A 68 -12.88 -26.99 -17.55
C PRO A 68 -14.02 -26.32 -18.33
N THR A 69 -13.81 -26.26 -19.64
CA THR A 69 -14.79 -26.20 -20.74
C THR A 69 -15.89 -25.14 -20.65
N GLN A 70 -15.82 -24.26 -21.65
CA GLN A 70 -16.79 -23.25 -22.06
C GLN A 70 -18.18 -23.90 -22.27
N ASN A 71 -19.25 -23.17 -21.92
CA ASN A 71 -20.70 -23.51 -21.99
C ASN A 71 -21.46 -23.55 -20.65
N LYS A 72 -20.90 -23.00 -19.56
CA LYS A 72 -21.71 -22.69 -18.37
C LYS A 72 -22.38 -21.34 -18.57
N LYS A 73 -23.71 -21.28 -18.48
CA LYS A 73 -24.46 -20.02 -18.46
C LYS A 73 -23.85 -19.13 -17.36
N CYS A 74 -23.27 -18.00 -17.74
CA CYS A 74 -22.70 -17.04 -16.81
C CYS A 74 -23.81 -16.12 -16.28
N THR A 75 -23.90 -16.01 -14.95
CA THR A 75 -24.80 -15.05 -14.31
C THR A 75 -24.02 -13.77 -14.06
N PHE A 76 -24.45 -12.67 -14.68
CA PHE A 76 -23.90 -11.35 -14.41
C PHE A 76 -24.46 -10.83 -13.09
N LEU A 77 -23.59 -10.58 -12.12
CA LEU A 77 -23.94 -9.91 -10.88
C LEU A 77 -23.69 -8.41 -11.05
N LYS A 78 -24.76 -7.60 -11.05
CA LYS A 78 -24.63 -6.15 -10.98
C LYS A 78 -24.26 -5.78 -9.55
N LYS A 79 -23.07 -5.21 -9.35
CA LYS A 79 -22.65 -4.67 -8.05
C LYS A 79 -23.63 -3.54 -7.66
N ALA A 80 -24.46 -3.79 -6.66
CA ALA A 80 -25.30 -2.78 -6.07
C ALA A 80 -24.45 -1.96 -5.08
N ALA A 81 -24.60 -0.63 -5.12
CA ALA A 81 -24.09 0.22 -4.05
C ALA A 81 -24.99 -0.03 -2.83
N CYS A 82 -24.48 -0.73 -1.82
CA CYS A 82 -25.17 -0.84 -0.55
C CYS A 82 -25.01 0.50 0.17
N THR A 83 -25.98 1.40 0.01
CA THR A 83 -26.12 2.57 0.90
C THR A 83 -26.81 2.08 2.17
N SER A 84 -26.14 1.22 2.95
CA SER A 84 -26.55 1.00 4.33
C SER A 84 -26.19 2.25 5.10
N THR A 85 -27.13 3.19 5.18
CA THR A 85 -27.13 4.23 6.21
C THR A 85 -27.30 3.50 7.53
N ASN A 86 -26.20 3.23 8.24
CA ASN A 86 -26.12 3.07 9.69
C ASN A 86 -24.64 2.89 10.10
N ASP A 87 -23.99 4.03 10.31
CA ASP A 87 -22.95 4.33 11.30
C ASP A 87 -22.04 3.19 11.80
N LYS A 88 -20.82 3.16 11.26
CA LYS A 88 -19.58 3.02 12.05
C LYS A 88 -18.37 3.40 11.19
N GLN A 89 -17.73 4.49 11.58
CA GLN A 89 -16.51 5.03 11.01
C GLN A 89 -15.36 4.02 11.18
N TYR A 90 -14.89 3.48 10.05
CA TYR A 90 -13.51 3.04 9.91
C TYR A 90 -12.90 3.88 8.80
N SER A 91 -11.97 4.75 9.17
CA SER A 91 -11.21 5.57 8.23
C SER A 91 -10.19 4.68 7.51
N ASP A 92 -10.60 4.10 6.38
CA ASP A 92 -9.67 3.66 5.37
C ASP A 92 -9.16 4.90 4.62
N ILE A 93 -7.84 5.05 4.59
CA ILE A 93 -7.16 6.16 3.95
C ILE A 93 -7.44 6.10 2.45
N ASP A 94 -7.96 7.21 1.96
CA ASP A 94 -8.35 7.50 0.60
C ASP A 94 -7.31 7.07 -0.45
N ALA A 95 -7.72 6.15 -1.31
CA ALA A 95 -7.26 6.15 -2.69
C ALA A 95 -7.81 7.44 -3.31
N ALA A 96 -6.94 8.45 -3.45
CA ALA A 96 -7.28 9.72 -4.06
C ALA A 96 -7.96 9.49 -5.42
N SER A 97 -9.28 9.68 -5.41
CA SER A 97 -10.10 9.88 -6.59
C SER A 97 -9.63 11.18 -7.23
N SER A 98 -8.79 11.07 -8.25
CA SER A 98 -8.60 12.17 -9.18
C SER A 98 -9.79 12.12 -10.13
N ASN A 99 -10.67 13.12 -10.01
CA ASN A 99 -11.77 13.37 -10.92
C ASN A 99 -11.24 13.39 -12.37
N THR A 100 -11.52 12.35 -13.14
CA THR A 100 -11.32 12.38 -14.59
C THR A 100 -12.59 12.95 -15.20
N ASN A 101 -12.58 14.28 -15.41
CA ASN A 101 -13.36 14.84 -16.50
C ASN A 101 -12.87 14.17 -17.78
N GLU A 102 -13.80 13.57 -18.52
CA GLU A 102 -13.60 13.00 -19.85
C GLU A 102 -13.19 14.11 -20.83
N ASN A 103 -11.92 14.54 -20.76
CA ASN A 103 -11.29 15.32 -21.80
C ASN A 103 -10.71 14.34 -22.81
N SER A 104 -11.30 14.33 -24.00
CA SER A 104 -10.79 13.71 -25.22
C SER A 104 -9.25 13.79 -25.26
N ILE A 105 -8.59 12.63 -25.21
CA ILE A 105 -7.14 12.54 -25.35
C ILE A 105 -6.81 12.87 -26.80
N ASP A 106 -6.24 14.05 -27.02
CA ASP A 106 -5.75 14.48 -28.32
C ASP A 106 -4.49 13.67 -28.66
N ILE A 107 -4.63 12.70 -29.57
CA ILE A 107 -3.60 11.70 -29.91
C ILE A 107 -2.33 12.38 -30.47
N ASP A 108 -2.47 13.58 -31.02
CA ASP A 108 -1.37 14.34 -31.63
C ASP A 108 -0.34 14.88 -30.60
N ASN A 109 -0.69 14.97 -29.31
CA ASN A 109 0.23 15.42 -28.25
C ASN A 109 1.11 14.29 -27.67
N VAL A 110 0.88 13.03 -28.07
CA VAL A 110 1.67 11.88 -27.58
C VAL A 110 3.08 11.85 -28.18
N GLN A 111 3.31 12.55 -29.29
CA GLN A 111 4.65 12.68 -29.91
C GLN A 111 5.64 13.45 -29.01
N ASN A 112 5.16 14.28 -28.08
CA ASN A 112 5.98 14.97 -27.07
C ASN A 112 6.00 14.25 -25.72
N ALA A 113 5.56 13.00 -25.65
CA ALA A 113 5.60 12.23 -24.41
C ALA A 113 7.04 11.92 -23.97
N PHE A 114 7.18 11.81 -22.65
CA PHE A 114 8.37 11.42 -21.90
C PHE A 114 9.32 10.50 -22.71
N LYS A 115 10.55 10.98 -22.96
CA LYS A 115 11.62 10.19 -23.61
C LYS A 115 12.70 9.85 -22.60
N PHE A 116 13.14 8.60 -22.60
CA PHE A 116 14.31 8.19 -21.83
C PHE A 116 15.58 8.78 -22.46
N ASN A 117 16.41 9.38 -21.61
CA ASN A 117 17.61 10.09 -22.02
C ASN A 117 18.84 9.17 -22.04
N PHE A 118 18.76 8.02 -22.73
CA PHE A 118 19.92 7.16 -22.95
C PHE A 118 20.31 7.15 -24.42
N GLN A 119 21.59 7.39 -24.70
CA GLN A 119 22.17 7.11 -26.01
C GLN A 119 22.49 5.62 -26.11
N ILE A 120 21.91 4.95 -27.11
CA ILE A 120 22.40 3.65 -27.55
C ILE A 120 23.68 3.93 -28.33
N LYS A 121 24.82 3.45 -27.82
CA LYS A 121 26.05 3.40 -28.60
C LYS A 121 26.03 2.07 -29.35
N GLU A 122 26.02 2.13 -30.68
CA GLU A 122 26.36 0.99 -31.54
C GLU A 122 27.85 0.65 -31.43
#